data_AF-A0A0P9GEK6-F1
#
_entry.id   AF-A0A0P9GEK6-F1
#
_cell.length_a   1.000
_cell.length_b   1.000
_cell.length_c   1.000
_cell.angle_alpha   90.00
_cell.angle_beta   90.00
_cell.angle_gamma   90.00
#
_symmetry.space_group_name_H-M   'P 1'
#
loop_
_entity.id
_entity.type
_entity.pdbx_description
1 polymer ?
#
loop_
_entity_poly.entity_id
_entity_poly.type
_entity_poly.pdbx_seq_one_letter_code
_entity_poly.pdbx_strand_id
1 'polypeptide(L)'
;MAWKSVPPLNVKEPMINLCVTKRFKVKGDPRLVELYKLKMAVERAFKAGKLKLMMENLRWRGVAKVRMHVALCCSCLYAVAITAHRIGRPELANSIAAFTY
;
A
#
# COMPACT_ATOMS: atom_id res chain seq x y z
N MET A 1 16.04 24.52 20.81
CA MET A 1 16.87 24.48 19.58
C MET A 1 16.05 23.83 18.47
N ALA A 2 15.31 24.61 17.68
CA ALA A 2 14.34 24.11 16.71
C ALA A 2 15.00 23.85 15.35
N TRP A 3 15.02 22.58 14.90
CA TRP A 3 15.46 22.23 13.56
C TRP A 3 14.37 22.63 12.55
N LYS A 4 14.53 23.79 11.90
CA LYS A 4 13.81 24.10 10.65
C LYS A 4 14.42 23.24 9.55
N SER A 5 13.71 22.20 9.10
CA SER A 5 14.09 21.46 7.91
C SER A 5 13.94 22.37 6.69
N VAL A 6 15.05 22.90 6.21
CA VAL A 6 15.14 23.65 4.95
C VAL A 6 14.63 22.74 3.83
N PRO A 7 13.57 23.11 3.10
CA PRO A 7 13.15 22.38 1.92
C PRO A 7 14.26 22.50 0.85
N PRO A 8 14.50 21.46 0.03
CA PRO A 8 15.49 21.55 -1.04
C PRO A 8 15.17 22.76 -1.93
N LEU A 9 16.16 23.65 -2.08
CA LEU A 9 16.09 24.76 -3.02
C LEU A 9 15.78 24.19 -4.41
N ASN A 10 14.75 24.75 -5.07
CA ASN A 10 14.27 24.41 -6.41
C ASN A 10 13.09 23.42 -6.52
N VAL A 11 12.11 23.53 -5.63
CA VAL A 11 10.73 23.12 -5.97
C VAL A 11 9.87 24.39 -5.92
N LYS A 12 9.48 24.90 -7.10
CA LYS A 12 8.39 25.89 -7.23
C LYS A 12 7.23 25.37 -6.38
N GLU A 13 6.77 26.19 -5.44
CA GLU A 13 5.76 25.91 -4.40
C GLU A 13 5.08 24.53 -4.54
N PRO A 14 5.33 23.59 -3.60
CA PRO A 14 4.76 22.26 -3.72
C PRO A 14 3.24 22.37 -3.81
N MET A 15 2.68 21.94 -4.95
CA MET A 15 1.25 21.99 -5.27
C MET A 15 0.37 21.25 -4.23
N ILE A 16 1.00 20.44 -3.37
CA ILE A 16 0.39 19.66 -2.31
C ILE A 16 1.24 19.83 -1.05
N ASN A 17 0.62 20.22 0.08
CA ASN A 17 1.28 20.32 1.39
C ASN A 17 1.50 18.93 2.01
N LEU A 18 2.28 18.09 1.33
CA LEU A 18 2.68 16.76 1.78
C LEU A 18 4.13 16.50 1.34
N CYS A 19 5.00 16.17 2.30
CA CYS A 19 6.40 15.87 2.03
C CYS A 19 6.83 14.57 2.71
N VAL A 20 7.64 13.78 1.99
CA VAL A 20 8.29 12.59 2.53
C VAL A 20 9.69 12.97 2.95
N THR A 21 10.00 12.82 4.24
CA THR A 21 11.32 13.12 4.78
C THR A 21 12.34 12.03 4.42
N LYS A 22 13.64 12.33 4.58
CA LYS A 22 14.74 11.36 4.36
C LYS A 22 14.61 10.05 5.16
N ARG A 23 13.83 10.05 6.25
CA ARG A 23 13.55 8.85 7.07
C ARG A 23 12.22 8.18 6.70
N PHE A 24 11.71 8.42 5.49
CA PHE A 24 10.41 7.93 5.00
C PHE A 24 9.21 8.28 5.89
N LYS A 25 9.34 9.32 6.74
CA LYS A 25 8.21 9.87 7.50
C LYS A 25 7.50 10.92 6.67
N VAL A 26 6.17 10.83 6.56
CA VAL A 26 5.35 11.81 5.86
C VAL A 26 4.96 12.93 6.82
N LYS A 27 5.12 14.18 6.37
CA LYS A 27 4.75 15.41 7.08
C LYS A 27 3.94 16.29 6.14
N GLY A 28 3.17 17.23 6.69
CA GLY A 28 2.32 18.12 5.92
C GLY A 28 0.99 18.35 6.62
N ASP A 29 -0.03 18.71 5.84
CA ASP A 29 -1.40 18.82 6.32
C ASP A 29 -1.89 17.49 6.94
N PRO A 30 -2.49 17.50 8.15
CA PRO A 30 -2.88 16.27 8.85
C PRO A 30 -3.81 15.37 8.05
N ARG A 31 -4.78 15.94 7.32
CA ARG A 31 -5.76 15.19 6.53
C ARG A 31 -5.08 14.52 5.34
N LEU A 32 -4.19 15.23 4.66
CA LEU A 32 -3.37 14.69 3.58
C LEU A 32 -2.42 13.57 4.06
N VAL A 33 -1.83 13.73 5.25
CA VAL A 33 -0.98 12.69 5.87
C VAL A 33 -1.80 11.43 6.16
N GLU A 34 -3.02 11.56 6.64
CA GLU A 34 -3.92 10.44 6.90
C GLU A 34 -4.32 9.70 5.62
N LEU A 35 -4.74 10.44 4.58
CA LEU A 35 -5.02 9.87 3.26
C LEU A 35 -3.80 9.15 2.66
N TYR A 36 -2.60 9.71 2.84
CA TYR A 36 -1.37 9.06 2.42
C TYR A 36 -1.14 7.74 3.15
N LYS A 37 -1.38 7.67 4.47
CA LYS A 37 -1.26 6.43 5.24
C LYS A 37 -2.24 5.37 4.75
N LEU A 38 -3.48 5.75 4.44
CA LEU A 38 -4.49 4.85 3.85
C LEU A 38 -4.04 4.32 2.49
N LYS A 39 -3.54 5.21 1.61
CA LYS A 39 -2.94 4.80 0.33
C LYS A 39 -1.81 3.79 0.55
N MET A 40 -0.89 4.07 1.47
CA MET A 40 0.22 3.17 1.76
C MET A 40 -0.22 1.80 2.30
N ALA A 41 -1.34 1.72 3.00
CA ALA A 41 -1.91 0.43 3.40
C ALA A 41 -2.32 -0.40 2.16
N VAL A 42 -2.99 0.23 1.19
CA VAL A 42 -3.38 -0.40 -0.08
C VAL A 42 -2.15 -0.84 -0.88
N GLU A 43 -1.12 0.01 -0.99
CA GLU A 43 0.13 -0.32 -1.70
C GLU A 43 0.84 -1.55 -1.10
N ARG A 44 0.77 -1.74 0.23
CA ARG A 44 1.32 -2.94 0.89
C ARG A 44 0.53 -4.20 0.50
N ALA A 45 -0.79 -4.11 0.40
CA ALA A 45 -1.62 -5.22 -0.05
C ALA A 45 -1.28 -5.61 -1.50
N PHE A 46 -1.14 -4.61 -2.39
CA PHE A 46 -0.73 -4.87 -3.78
C PHE A 46 0.69 -5.43 -3.88
N LYS A 47 1.63 -4.97 -3.04
CA LYS A 47 2.96 -5.57 -2.95
C LYS A 47 2.89 -7.06 -2.59
N ALA A 48 2.06 -7.42 -1.61
CA ALA A 48 1.83 -8.81 -1.24
C ALA A 48 1.21 -9.60 -2.41
N GLY A 49 0.21 -9.04 -3.09
CA GLY A 49 -0.42 -9.66 -4.26
C GLY A 49 0.55 -9.90 -5.42
N LYS A 50 1.41 -8.93 -5.74
CA LYS A 50 2.47 -9.10 -6.76
C LYS A 50 3.39 -10.27 -6.45
N LEU A 51 3.89 -10.35 -5.21
CA LEU A 51 4.86 -11.34 -4.78
C LEU A 51 4.25 -12.74 -4.56
N LYS A 52 3.06 -12.84 -3.96
CA LYS A 52 2.46 -14.11 -3.52
C LYS A 52 1.35 -14.62 -4.44
N LEU A 53 0.69 -13.75 -5.21
CA LEU A 53 -0.39 -14.10 -6.13
C LEU A 53 -0.01 -13.92 -7.61
N MET A 54 1.28 -13.76 -7.88
CA MET A 54 1.83 -13.65 -9.24
C MET A 54 1.22 -12.53 -10.09
N MET A 55 0.77 -11.43 -9.47
CA MET A 55 0.19 -10.31 -10.23
C MET A 55 1.21 -9.60 -11.14
N GLU A 56 2.51 -9.75 -10.88
CA GLU A 56 3.60 -9.19 -11.70
C GLU A 56 4.02 -10.14 -12.84
N ASN A 57 3.84 -11.45 -12.67
CA ASN A 57 4.27 -12.48 -13.61
C ASN A 57 3.08 -13.34 -14.06
N LEU A 58 2.16 -12.72 -14.80
CA LEU A 58 0.96 -13.37 -15.31
C LEU A 58 1.31 -14.44 -16.36
N ARG A 59 0.98 -15.70 -16.07
CA ARG A 59 1.17 -16.81 -17.02
C ARG A 59 0.06 -16.92 -18.07
N TRP A 60 -1.08 -16.26 -17.83
CA TRP A 60 -2.27 -16.32 -18.68
C TRP A 60 -2.19 -15.29 -19.80
N ARG A 61 -2.44 -15.72 -21.04
CA ARG A 61 -2.59 -14.82 -22.20
C ARG A 61 -4.06 -14.48 -22.42
N GLY A 62 -4.33 -13.21 -22.73
CA GLY A 62 -5.66 -12.68 -23.03
C GLY A 62 -6.26 -11.84 -21.90
N VAL A 63 -6.81 -10.67 -22.26
CA VAL A 63 -7.30 -9.65 -21.32
C VAL A 63 -8.38 -10.19 -20.38
N ALA A 64 -9.30 -11.02 -20.87
CA ALA A 64 -10.37 -11.59 -20.04
C ALA A 64 -9.82 -12.45 -18.89
N LYS A 65 -8.88 -13.37 -19.19
CA LYS A 65 -8.25 -14.25 -18.20
C LYS A 65 -7.41 -13.45 -17.19
N VAL A 66 -6.68 -12.45 -17.67
CA VAL A 66 -5.91 -11.55 -16.80
C VAL A 66 -6.84 -10.77 -15.86
N ARG A 67 -7.96 -10.23 -16.35
CA ARG A 67 -8.95 -9.55 -15.51
C ARG A 67 -9.52 -10.47 -14.43
N MET A 68 -9.88 -11.71 -14.80
CA MET A 68 -10.36 -12.72 -13.85
C MET A 68 -9.29 -13.03 -12.78
N HIS A 69 -8.04 -13.23 -13.17
CA HIS A 69 -6.92 -13.47 -12.24
C HIS A 69 -6.75 -12.30 -11.26
N VAL A 70 -6.74 -11.07 -11.75
CA VAL A 70 -6.60 -9.88 -10.91
C VAL A 70 -7.79 -9.74 -9.95
N ALA A 71 -9.02 -9.98 -10.40
CA ALA A 71 -10.20 -9.94 -9.55
C ALA A 71 -10.15 -10.97 -8.41
N LEU A 72 -9.72 -12.20 -8.72
CA LEU A 72 -9.49 -13.23 -7.71
C LEU A 72 -8.40 -12.80 -6.71
N CYS A 73 -7.30 -12.24 -7.20
CA CYS A 73 -6.23 -11.76 -6.32
C CYS A 73 -6.70 -10.67 -5.36
N CYS A 74 -7.44 -9.68 -5.85
CA CYS A 74 -8.03 -8.62 -5.02
C CYS A 74 -8.99 -9.20 -3.97
N SER A 75 -9.81 -10.18 -4.35
CA SER A 75 -10.72 -10.86 -3.43
C SER A 75 -9.97 -11.61 -2.32
N CYS A 76 -8.88 -12.30 -2.66
CA CYS A 76 -8.01 -12.96 -1.68
C CYS A 76 -7.36 -11.96 -0.72
N LEU A 77 -6.81 -10.85 -1.21
CA LEU A 77 -6.23 -9.80 -0.37
C LEU A 77 -7.26 -9.24 0.62
N TYR A 78 -8.49 -9.00 0.14
CA TYR A 78 -9.57 -8.50 0.98
C TYR A 78 -9.99 -9.53 2.05
N ALA A 79 -10.12 -10.80 1.67
CA ALA A 79 -10.42 -11.88 2.60
C ALA A 79 -9.34 -12.03 3.69
N VAL A 80 -8.06 -11.92 3.32
CA VAL A 80 -6.94 -11.94 4.28
C VAL A 80 -7.04 -10.77 5.26
N ALA A 81 -7.31 -9.56 4.78
CA ALA A 81 -7.46 -8.39 5.63
C ALA A 81 -8.64 -8.54 6.62
N ILE A 82 -9.81 -8.98 6.14
CA ILE A 82 -10.96 -9.25 7.00
C ILE A 82 -10.62 -10.33 8.04
N THR A 83 -10.01 -11.43 7.60
CA THR A 83 -9.71 -12.55 8.49
C THR A 83 -8.74 -12.12 9.59
N ALA A 84 -7.67 -11.39 9.23
CA ALA A 84 -6.72 -10.79 10.17
C ALA A 84 -7.40 -9.90 11.21
N HIS A 85 -8.34 -9.06 10.77
CA HIS A 85 -9.15 -8.23 11.68
C HIS A 85 -10.06 -9.07 12.59
N ARG A 86 -10.72 -10.10 12.05
CA ARG A 86 -11.64 -10.95 12.82
C ARG A 86 -10.93 -11.79 13.88
N ILE A 87 -9.67 -12.20 13.65
CA ILE A 87 -8.86 -12.92 14.64
C ILE A 87 -8.15 -11.98 15.64
N GLY A 88 -8.37 -10.66 15.55
CA GLY A 88 -7.73 -9.68 16.43
C GLY A 88 -6.25 -9.45 16.15
N ARG A 89 -5.75 -9.84 14.97
CA ARG A 89 -4.34 -9.73 14.55
C ARG A 89 -4.21 -8.86 13.28
N PRO A 90 -4.55 -7.56 13.33
CA PRO A 90 -4.58 -6.69 12.15
C PRO A 90 -3.20 -6.50 11.49
N GLU A 91 -2.11 -6.76 12.19
CA GLU A 91 -0.75 -6.74 11.62
C GLU A 91 -0.55 -7.82 10.53
N LEU A 92 -1.39 -8.85 10.51
CA LEU A 92 -1.39 -9.90 9.50
C LEU A 92 -2.21 -9.54 8.25
N ALA A 93 -2.85 -8.38 8.18
CA ALA A 93 -3.77 -8.01 7.10
C ALA A 93 -3.16 -7.99 5.69
N ASN A 94 -1.83 -7.95 5.57
CA ASN A 94 -1.11 -8.04 4.28
C ASN A 94 -0.30 -9.35 4.14
N SER A 95 -0.39 -10.26 5.10
CA SER A 95 0.37 -11.50 5.13
C SER A 95 -0.46 -12.66 4.61
N ILE A 96 -0.49 -12.83 3.29
CA ILE A 96 -1.20 -13.97 2.67
C ILE A 96 -0.65 -15.30 3.19
N ALA A 97 0.67 -15.36 3.41
CA ALA A 97 1.34 -16.56 3.91
C ALA A 97 0.85 -17.00 5.30
N ALA A 98 0.36 -16.06 6.13
CA ALA A 98 -0.16 -16.40 7.46
C ALA A 98 -1.49 -17.16 7.42
N PHE A 99 -2.14 -17.22 6.25
CA PHE A 99 -3.43 -17.89 6.05
C PHE A 99 -3.36 -18.99 5.00
N THR A 100 -2.15 -19.38 4.60
CA THR A 100 -1.88 -20.52 3.74
C THR A 100 -1.18 -21.59 4.58
N TYR A 101 -1.97 -22.52 5.15
CA TYR A 101 -1.58 -23.71 5.92
C TYR A 101 -0.38 -23.56 6.88
#